data_AF-A0A7V3CFN8-F1
#
_entry.id   AF-A0A7V3CFN8-F1
#
_cell.length_a   1.000
_cell.length_b   1.000
_cell.length_c   1.000
_cell.angle_alpha   90.00
_cell.angle_beta   90.00
_cell.angle_gamma   90.00
#
_symmetry.space_group_name_H-M   'P 1'
#
loop_
_entity.id
_entity.type
_entity.pdbx_description
1 polymer ?
#
loop_
_entity_poly.entity_id
_entity_poly.type
_entity_poly.pdbx_seq_one_letter_code
_entity_poly.pdbx_strand_id
1 'polypeptide(L)' 'MTVLDKGAEFDGKLTFEGKVQINGKFRGEVFSEGTLIIGEGAEVD' A
#
# COMPACT_ATOMS: atom_id res chain seq x y z
N MET A 1 -7.36 -5.56 8.44
CA MET A 1 -6.10 -4.83 8.25
C MET A 1 -5.30 -5.60 7.22
N THR A 2 -5.01 -4.99 6.09
CA THR A 2 -4.25 -5.62 5.00
C THR A 2 -2.83 -5.06 5.01
N VAL A 3 -1.83 -5.91 4.77
CA VAL A 3 -0.42 -5.52 4.80
C VAL A 3 0.26 -5.99 3.52
N LEU A 4 0.91 -5.07 2.82
CA LEU A 4 1.89 -5.37 1.78
C LEU A 4 3.26 -5.35 2.47
N ASP A 5 3.79 -6.53 2.78
CA ASP A 5 4.97 -6.64 3.66
C ASP A 5 6.30 -6.39 2.92
N LYS A 6 7.39 -6.31 3.68
CA LYS A 6 8.75 -6.14 3.12
C LYS A 6 9.07 -7.26 2.13
N GLY A 7 9.48 -6.88 0.92
CA GLY A 7 9.77 -7.82 -0.18
C GLY A 7 8.58 -8.15 -1.08
N ALA A 8 7.37 -7.69 -0.76
CA ALA A 8 6.26 -7.69 -1.69
C ALA A 8 6.35 -6.45 -2.61
N GLU A 9 5.95 -6.64 -3.86
CA GLU A 9 5.84 -5.58 -4.87
C GLU A 9 4.44 -5.62 -5.48
N PHE A 10 3.81 -4.46 -5.63
CA PHE A 10 2.51 -4.31 -6.27
C PHE A 10 2.59 -3.21 -7.33
N ASP A 11 2.10 -3.51 -8.52
CA ASP A 11 1.97 -2.57 -9.63
C ASP A 11 0.52 -2.59 -10.13
N GLY A 12 -0.15 -1.44 -10.04
CA GLY A 12 -1.50 -1.24 -10.55
C GLY A 12 -2.36 -0.36 -9.66
N LYS A 13 -3.66 -0.66 -9.66
CA LYS A 13 -4.67 0.13 -8.94
C LYS A 13 -5.11 -0.58 -7.65
N LEU A 14 -5.01 0.12 -6.52
CA LEU A 14 -5.43 -0.36 -5.22
C LEU A 14 -6.65 0.43 -4.73
N THR A 15 -7.78 -0.26 -4.54
CA THR A 15 -8.99 0.31 -3.95
C THR A 15 -9.29 -0.34 -2.60
N PHE A 16 -9.51 0.45 -1.55
CA PHE A 16 -9.87 -0.09 -0.23
C PHE A 16 -10.65 0.90 0.65
N GLU A 17 -11.47 0.40 1.56
CA GLU A 17 -12.25 1.21 2.52
C GLU A 17 -11.69 1.16 3.96
N GLY A 18 -10.84 0.17 4.26
CA GLY A 18 -10.32 -0.08 5.60
C GLY A 18 -8.94 0.53 5.86
N LYS A 19 -8.15 -0.16 6.70
CA LYS A 19 -6.74 0.20 6.93
C LYS A 19 -5.83 -0.71 6.13
N VAL A 20 -4.96 -0.10 5.32
CA VAL A 20 -3.90 -0.78 4.57
C VAL A 20 -2.55 -0.24 5.02
N GLN A 21 -1.59 -1.15 5.22
CA GLN A 21 -0.21 -0.80 5.49
C GLN A 21 0.70 -1.31 4.36
N ILE A 22 1.57 -0.44 3.85
CA ILE A 22 2.56 -0.77 2.80
C ILE A 22 3.95 -0.66 3.41
N ASN A 23 4.67 -1.77 3.47
CA ASN A 23 6.07 -1.88 3.89
C ASN A 23 7.01 -2.29 2.73
N GLY A 24 6.46 -2.73 1.59
CA GLY A 24 7.20 -3.12 0.39
C GLY A 24 7.15 -2.05 -0.70
N LYS A 25 7.15 -2.48 -1.97
CA LYS A 25 7.07 -1.55 -3.11
C LYS A 25 5.66 -1.47 -3.67
N PHE A 26 5.20 -0.26 -3.92
CA PHE A 26 3.92 0.01 -4.56
C PHE A 26 4.12 0.97 -5.72
N ARG A 27 3.54 0.65 -6.88
CA ARG A 27 3.51 1.53 -8.04
C ARG A 27 2.09 1.63 -8.57
N GLY A 28 1.62 2.86 -8.79
CA GLY A 28 0.34 3.10 -9.45
C GLY A 28 -0.61 3.93 -8.60
N GLU A 29 -1.91 3.61 -8.68
CA GLU A 29 -2.94 4.51 -8.17
C GLU A 29 -3.65 3.93 -6.95
N VAL A 30 -3.75 4.72 -5.88
CA VAL A 30 -4.53 4.38 -4.68
C VAL A 30 -5.82 5.18 -4.64
N PHE A 31 -6.95 4.47 -4.48
CA PHE A 31 -8.26 5.07 -4.24
C PHE A 31 -8.81 4.53 -2.93
N SER A 32 -9.09 5.40 -1.97
CA SER A 32 -9.53 4.95 -0.65
C SER A 32 -10.39 5.98 0.08
N GLU A 33 -11.37 5.48 0.82
CA GLU A 33 -12.08 6.21 1.87
C GLU A 33 -11.55 5.89 3.29
N GLY A 34 -10.53 5.05 3.36
CA GLY A 34 -9.92 4.53 4.58
C GLY A 34 -8.57 5.16 4.91
N THR A 35 -7.71 4.41 5.61
CA THR A 35 -6.39 4.89 6.02
C THR A 35 -5.28 4.08 5.35
N LEU A 36 -4.38 4.78 4.66
CA LEU A 36 -3.13 4.24 4.17
C LEU A 36 -2.00 4.53 5.17
N ILE A 37 -1.27 3.49 5.58
CA ILE A 37 -0.09 3.59 6.45
C ILE A 37 1.12 3.22 5.60
N ILE A 38 2.08 4.13 5.49
CA ILE A 38 3.36 3.86 4.83
C ILE A 38 4.38 3.50 5.90
N GLY A 39 4.87 2.27 5.85
CA GLY A 39 5.88 1.74 6.75
C GLY A 39 7.28 2.26 6.42
N GLU A 40 8.17 2.17 7.40
CA GLU A 40 9.56 2.57 7.24
C GLU A 40 10.27 1.72 6.15
N GLY A 41 10.83 2.40 5.15
CA GLY A 41 11.52 1.78 4.01
C GLY A 41 10.60 1.31 2.88
N ALA A 42 9.30 1.65 2.92
CA ALA A 42 8.42 1.43 1.78
C ALA A 42 8.79 2.35 0.60
N GLU A 43 8.70 1.84 -0.62
CA GLU A 43 8.87 2.62 -1.86
C GLU A 43 7.50 2.75 -2.53
N VAL A 44 7.03 3.97 -2.74
CA VAL A 44 5.71 4.26 -3.31
C VAL A 44 5.86 5.25 -4.45
N ASP A 45 5.54 4.82 -5.67
CA ASP A 45 5.57 5.64 -6.90
C ASP A 45 4.15 5.90 -7.45
#